data_AF-F0Y686-F1
#
_entry.id   AF-F0Y686-F1
#
_cell.length_a   1.000
_cell.length_b   1.000
_cell.length_c   1.000
_cell.angle_alpha   90.00
_cell.angle_beta   90.00
_cell.angle_gamma   90.00
#
_symmetry.space_group_name_H-M   'P 1'
#
loop_
_entity.id
_entity.type
_entity.pdbx_description
1 polymer ?
#
loop_
_entity_poly.entity_id
_entity_poly.type
_entity_poly.pdbx_seq_one_letter_code
_entity_poly.pdbx_strand_id
1 'polypeptide(L)'
;PGRCWAFAGSAGEVTIALAAPAAPATFVVEHVPRLLTSRASAAPKAFSVTGYEALDGKHAIDLGSFVFDLDGPPLQSFPATRPPHAPSVNYVKLAIESNHGFGPYTCLYRFAVH
;
A
#
# COMPACT_ATOMS: atom_id res chain seq x y z
N PRO A 1 -4.18 7.19 -17.53
CA PRO A 1 -5.39 6.69 -16.83
C PRO A 1 -5.70 5.25 -17.24
N GLY A 2 -6.02 4.34 -16.30
CA GLY A 2 -6.41 2.95 -16.62
C GLY A 2 -5.29 1.89 -16.58
N ARG A 3 -4.06 2.26 -16.19
CA ARG A 3 -2.94 1.31 -15.94
C ARG A 3 -2.77 1.12 -14.43
N CYS A 4 -3.75 0.51 -13.78
CA CYS A 4 -3.69 0.16 -12.36
C CYS A 4 -3.94 -1.32 -12.17
N TRP A 5 -3.53 -1.85 -11.02
CA TRP A 5 -4.03 -3.14 -10.56
C TRP A 5 -5.40 -2.91 -9.92
N ALA A 6 -6.45 -3.44 -10.56
CA ALA A 6 -7.81 -3.38 -10.07
C ALA A 6 -8.23 -4.71 -9.45
N PHE A 7 -8.80 -4.67 -8.25
CA PHE A 7 -9.37 -5.84 -7.57
C PHE A 7 -10.80 -5.57 -7.13
N ALA A 8 -11.63 -6.61 -7.08
CA ALA A 8 -13.05 -6.50 -6.79
C ALA A 8 -13.30 -6.02 -5.35
N GLY A 9 -14.29 -5.14 -5.19
CA GLY A 9 -14.66 -4.57 -3.89
C GLY A 9 -13.64 -3.56 -3.33
N SER A 10 -13.67 -3.37 -2.01
CA SER A 10 -12.91 -2.34 -1.30
C SER A 10 -11.70 -2.84 -0.53
N ALA A 11 -11.53 -4.15 -0.40
CA ALA A 11 -10.47 -4.77 0.39
C ALA A 11 -9.72 -5.83 -0.43
N GLY A 12 -8.41 -5.89 -0.26
CA GLY A 12 -7.54 -6.78 -1.02
C GLY A 12 -6.10 -6.68 -0.53
N GLU A 13 -5.29 -7.70 -0.82
CA GLU A 13 -3.90 -7.75 -0.38
C GLU A 13 -2.97 -8.15 -1.52
N VAL A 14 -1.74 -7.62 -1.48
CA VAL A 14 -0.65 -8.02 -2.36
C VAL A 14 0.63 -8.17 -1.55
N THR A 15 1.33 -9.28 -1.77
CA THR A 15 2.64 -9.53 -1.19
C THR A 15 3.70 -9.34 -2.27
N ILE A 16 4.71 -8.52 -1.95
CA ILE A 16 5.75 -8.08 -2.87
C ILE A 16 7.08 -8.59 -2.35
N ALA A 17 7.79 -9.37 -3.17
CA ALA A 17 9.19 -9.70 -2.92
C ALA A 17 10.05 -8.47 -3.22
N LEU A 18 10.87 -8.06 -2.26
CA LEU A 18 11.80 -6.95 -2.42
C LEU A 18 12.99 -7.38 -3.29
N ALA A 19 13.60 -6.43 -3.98
CA ALA A 19 14.78 -6.70 -4.83
C ALA A 19 15.99 -7.19 -4.01
N ALA A 20 16.07 -6.83 -2.74
CA ALA A 20 17.06 -7.28 -1.77
C ALA A 20 16.46 -7.18 -0.35
N PRO A 21 17.02 -7.91 0.64
CA PRO A 21 16.66 -7.71 2.05
C PRO A 21 16.83 -6.25 2.44
N ALA A 22 15.80 -5.64 3.03
CA ALA A 22 15.80 -4.21 3.32
C ALA A 22 15.17 -3.88 4.67
N ALA A 23 15.42 -2.66 5.13
CA ALA A 23 14.83 -2.06 6.32
C ALA A 23 13.92 -0.90 5.89
N PRO A 24 12.67 -1.15 5.43
CA PRO A 24 11.81 -0.11 4.87
C PRO A 24 11.63 1.05 5.85
N ALA A 25 11.84 2.26 5.35
CA ALA A 25 11.70 3.51 6.08
C ALA A 25 10.51 4.32 5.57
N THR A 26 10.13 4.19 4.30
CA THR A 26 9.02 4.95 3.72
C THR A 26 8.29 4.15 2.65
N PHE A 27 6.97 4.25 2.66
CA PHE A 27 6.11 3.74 1.60
C PHE A 27 5.56 4.89 0.77
N VAL A 28 5.38 4.67 -0.53
CA VAL A 28 4.78 5.65 -1.42
C VAL A 28 3.57 5.03 -2.10
N VAL A 29 2.43 5.70 -2.03
CA VAL A 29 1.23 5.38 -2.81
C VAL A 29 0.99 6.49 -3.81
N GLU A 30 0.78 6.12 -5.07
CA GLU A 30 0.40 7.04 -6.13
C GLU A 30 -1.00 6.68 -6.64
N HIS A 31 -1.79 7.70 -6.94
CA HIS A 31 -3.05 7.57 -7.67
C HIS A 31 -3.18 8.68 -8.71
N VAL A 32 -3.97 8.44 -9.76
CA VAL A 32 -4.28 9.47 -10.75
C VAL A 32 -4.98 10.68 -10.08
N PRO A 33 -4.63 11.94 -10.43
CA PRO A 33 -5.30 13.12 -9.90
C PRO A 33 -6.82 13.08 -10.12
N ARG A 34 -7.60 13.54 -9.13
CA ARG A 34 -9.08 13.56 -9.18
C ARG A 34 -9.63 14.29 -10.40
N LEU A 35 -8.97 15.35 -10.85
CA LEU A 35 -9.36 16.13 -12.04
C LEU A 35 -9.26 15.35 -13.36
N LEU A 36 -8.53 14.23 -13.38
CA LEU A 36 -8.25 13.45 -14.59
C LEU A 36 -9.03 12.12 -14.66
N THR A 37 -9.95 11.88 -13.72
CA THR A 37 -10.75 10.65 -13.70
C THR A 37 -12.13 10.85 -13.07
N SER A 38 -13.16 10.21 -13.62
CA SER A 38 -14.49 10.12 -12.99
C SER A 38 -14.57 9.06 -11.88
N ARG A 39 -13.50 8.28 -11.68
CA ARG A 39 -13.46 7.15 -10.73
C ARG A 39 -12.40 7.34 -9.65
N ALA A 40 -12.22 8.59 -9.20
CA ALA A 40 -11.26 8.93 -8.15
C ALA A 40 -11.54 8.17 -6.83
N SER A 41 -12.82 7.91 -6.53
CA SER A 41 -13.24 7.15 -5.35
C SER A 41 -12.81 5.67 -5.33
N ALA A 42 -12.28 5.15 -6.45
CA ALA A 42 -11.70 3.80 -6.51
C ALA A 42 -10.27 3.75 -5.95
N ALA A 43 -9.69 4.88 -5.55
CA ALA A 43 -8.41 4.92 -4.86
C ALA A 43 -8.47 4.13 -3.54
N PRO A 44 -7.37 3.46 -3.13
CA PRO A 44 -7.25 2.93 -1.77
C PRO A 44 -7.43 4.05 -0.74
N LYS A 45 -8.01 3.73 0.42
CA LYS A 45 -8.17 4.66 1.54
C LYS A 45 -7.35 4.18 2.74
N ALA A 46 -7.91 3.29 3.56
CA ALA A 46 -7.19 2.69 4.68
C ALA A 46 -6.37 1.51 4.19
N PHE A 47 -5.11 1.44 4.59
CA PHE A 47 -4.24 0.32 4.28
C PHE A 47 -3.20 0.11 5.38
N SER A 48 -2.69 -1.12 5.49
CA SER A 48 -1.62 -1.50 6.40
C SER A 48 -0.49 -2.20 5.66
N VAL A 49 0.70 -2.12 6.24
CA VAL A 49 1.92 -2.68 5.65
C VAL A 49 2.59 -3.59 6.67
N THR A 50 2.87 -4.83 6.26
CA THR A 50 3.54 -5.82 7.10
C THR A 50 4.77 -6.37 6.38
N GLY A 51 5.90 -6.45 7.07
CA GLY A 51 7.14 -7.01 6.55
C GLY A 51 7.36 -8.46 7.01
N TYR A 52 8.04 -9.26 6.17
CA TYR A 52 8.37 -10.65 6.47
C TYR A 52 9.80 -10.99 6.03
N GLU A 53 10.51 -11.76 6.84
CA GLU A 53 11.77 -12.41 6.45
C GLU A 53 11.53 -13.58 5.49
N ALA A 54 10.49 -14.37 5.73
CA ALA A 54 10.07 -15.48 4.90
C ALA A 54 8.53 -15.54 4.79
N LEU A 55 8.01 -16.18 3.74
CA LEU A 55 6.57 -16.36 3.53
C LEU A 55 5.97 -17.52 4.35
N ASP A 56 6.54 -17.84 5.51
CA ASP A 56 6.07 -18.91 6.39
C ASP A 56 5.06 -18.42 7.45
N GLY A 57 4.70 -17.14 7.41
CA GLY A 57 3.77 -16.49 8.34
C GLY A 57 4.35 -16.27 9.74
N LYS A 58 5.61 -16.61 9.98
CA LYS A 58 6.32 -16.36 11.23
C LYS A 58 7.05 -15.02 11.12
N HIS A 59 7.32 -14.41 12.27
CA HIS A 59 8.14 -13.18 12.35
C HIS A 59 7.60 -12.01 11.50
N ALA A 60 6.28 -11.82 11.48
CA ALA A 60 5.66 -10.65 10.86
C ALA A 60 6.05 -9.38 11.64
N ILE A 61 6.50 -8.36 10.90
CA ILE A 61 6.85 -7.05 11.45
C ILE A 61 5.78 -6.08 11.00
N ASP A 62 5.04 -5.50 11.94
CA ASP A 62 4.15 -4.38 11.64
C ASP A 62 4.99 -3.17 11.20
N LEU A 63 4.72 -2.67 10.00
CA LEU A 63 5.38 -1.51 9.42
C LEU A 63 4.45 -0.29 9.37
N GLY A 64 3.20 -0.43 9.80
CA GLY A 64 2.25 0.65 10.05
C GLY A 64 0.94 0.55 9.30
N SER A 65 -0.01 1.35 9.78
CA SER A 65 -1.33 1.58 9.17
C SER A 65 -1.49 3.04 8.80
N PHE A 66 -2.06 3.28 7.63
CA PHE A 66 -2.05 4.57 6.98
C PHE A 66 -3.40 4.83 6.28
N VAL A 67 -3.62 6.11 5.96
CA VAL A 67 -4.78 6.56 5.18
C VAL A 67 -4.27 7.40 4.01
N PHE A 68 -4.56 6.95 2.80
CA PHE A 68 -4.37 7.76 1.60
C PHE A 68 -5.46 8.85 1.55
N ASP A 69 -5.05 10.10 1.37
CA ASP A 69 -5.96 11.24 1.31
C ASP A 69 -6.33 11.56 -0.14
N LEU A 70 -7.59 11.34 -0.52
CA LEU A 70 -8.04 11.60 -1.89
C LEU A 70 -7.99 13.08 -2.29
N ASP A 71 -8.10 13.98 -1.31
CA ASP A 71 -8.03 15.43 -1.53
C ASP A 71 -6.59 15.98 -1.38
N GLY A 72 -5.65 15.12 -0.99
CA GLY A 72 -4.22 15.41 -0.91
C GLY A 72 -3.49 15.30 -2.26
N PRO A 73 -2.14 15.40 -2.24
CA PRO A 73 -1.33 15.22 -3.44
C PRO A 73 -1.52 13.83 -4.07
N PRO A 74 -1.42 13.68 -5.40
CA PRO A 74 -1.55 12.38 -6.09
C PRO A 74 -0.53 11.32 -5.66
N LEU A 75 0.64 11.76 -5.20
CA LEU A 75 1.72 10.93 -4.66
C LEU A 75 1.87 11.26 -3.17
N GLN A 76 1.72 10.27 -2.31
CA GLN A 76 1.81 10.42 -0.86
C GLN A 76 2.83 9.47 -0.27
N SER A 77 3.60 9.98 0.69
CA SER A 77 4.66 9.24 1.38
C SER A 77 4.25 8.96 2.82
N PHE A 78 4.49 7.74 3.27
CA PHE A 78 4.06 7.22 4.56
C PHE A 78 5.27 6.66 5.30
N PRO A 79 5.75 7.34 6.37
CA PRO A 79 6.88 6.85 7.16
C PRO A 79 6.55 5.53 7.84
N ALA A 80 7.44 4.54 7.73
CA ALA A 80 7.23 3.24 8.35
C ALA A 80 7.30 3.34 9.89
N THR A 81 6.37 2.70 10.58
CA THR A 81 6.40 2.56 12.05
C THR A 81 7.06 1.24 12.42
N ARG A 82 8.39 1.23 12.39
CA ARG A 82 9.18 0.01 12.60
C ARG A 82 9.79 -0.03 14.01
N PRO A 83 9.72 -1.16 14.73
CA PRO A 83 10.35 -1.29 16.04
C PRO A 83 11.88 -1.07 15.97
N PRO A 84 12.49 -0.45 17.00
CA PRO A 84 13.94 -0.40 17.12
C PRO A 84 14.53 -1.81 17.02
N HIS A 85 15.62 -1.96 16.26
CA HIS A 85 16.34 -3.23 16.05
C HIS A 85 15.54 -4.35 15.34
N ALA A 86 14.43 -4.04 14.69
CA ALA A 86 13.75 -5.01 13.83
C ALA A 86 14.70 -5.55 12.74
N PRO A 87 14.63 -6.85 12.40
CA PRO A 87 15.44 -7.44 11.32
C PRO A 87 14.98 -6.98 9.95
N SER A 88 15.88 -7.02 8.95
CA SER A 88 15.54 -6.72 7.55
C SER A 88 14.49 -7.69 7.03
N VAL A 89 13.65 -7.24 6.11
CA VAL A 89 12.58 -8.04 5.50
C VAL A 89 12.88 -8.31 4.04
N ASN A 90 12.42 -9.46 3.54
CA ASN A 90 12.51 -9.84 2.14
C ASN A 90 11.18 -9.62 1.40
N TYR A 91 10.08 -9.56 2.14
CA TYR A 91 8.74 -9.39 1.58
C TYR A 91 8.01 -8.28 2.31
N VAL A 92 7.17 -7.56 1.58
CA VAL A 92 6.23 -6.58 2.11
C VAL A 92 4.83 -6.95 1.64
N LYS A 93 3.90 -7.11 2.58
CA LYS A 93 2.48 -7.21 2.30
C LYS A 93 1.82 -5.86 2.46
N LEU A 94 1.16 -5.41 1.40
CA LEU A 94 0.24 -4.28 1.42
C LEU A 94 -1.18 -4.84 1.52
N ALA A 95 -1.86 -4.54 2.62
CA ALA A 95 -3.27 -4.87 2.83
C ALA A 95 -4.10 -3.59 2.69
N ILE A 96 -4.93 -3.51 1.65
CA ILE A 96 -5.90 -2.44 1.48
C ILE A 96 -7.19 -2.87 2.19
N GLU A 97 -7.64 -2.03 3.12
CA GLU A 97 -8.76 -2.31 4.01
C GLU A 97 -10.05 -1.63 3.55
N SER A 98 -9.92 -0.50 2.85
CA SER A 98 -11.05 0.22 2.25
C SER A 98 -10.62 1.06 1.04
N ASN A 99 -11.60 1.55 0.30
CA ASN A 99 -11.43 2.58 -0.72
C ASN A 99 -12.27 3.83 -0.39
N HIS A 100 -12.28 4.81 -1.27
CA HIS A 100 -13.04 6.06 -1.09
C HIS A 100 -14.52 5.95 -1.51
N GLY A 101 -15.11 4.76 -1.46
CA GLY A 101 -16.56 4.53 -1.64
C GLY A 101 -16.96 4.03 -3.02
N PHE A 102 -16.02 3.60 -3.87
CA PHE A 102 -16.36 3.00 -5.17
C PHE A 102 -16.72 1.52 -5.01
N GLY A 103 -18.00 1.18 -5.17
CA GLY A 103 -18.52 -0.17 -4.90
C GLY A 103 -17.90 -1.30 -5.74
N PRO A 104 -17.70 -1.16 -7.06
CA PRO A 104 -17.26 -2.27 -7.90
C PRO A 104 -15.84 -2.78 -7.65
N TYR A 105 -14.87 -1.89 -7.43
CA TYR A 105 -13.46 -2.25 -7.35
C TYR A 105 -12.62 -1.18 -6.66
N THR A 106 -11.38 -1.55 -6.33
CA THR A 106 -10.31 -0.64 -5.90
C THR A 106 -9.16 -0.72 -6.89
N CYS A 107 -8.49 0.40 -7.15
CA CYS A 107 -7.51 0.56 -8.24
C CYS A 107 -6.22 1.18 -7.69
N LEU A 108 -5.19 0.35 -7.52
CA LEU A 108 -3.86 0.75 -7.06
C LEU A 108 -2.96 1.04 -8.26
N TYR A 109 -2.51 2.29 -8.42
CA TYR A 109 -1.63 2.67 -9.53
C TYR A 109 -0.17 2.34 -9.26
N ARG A 110 0.35 2.77 -8.10
CA ARG A 110 1.73 2.46 -7.70
C ARG A 110 1.83 2.35 -6.19
N PHE A 111 2.59 1.36 -5.77
CA PHE A 111 3.14 1.24 -4.43
C PHE A 111 4.65 1.12 -4.54
N ALA A 112 5.40 1.91 -3.78
CA ALA A 112 6.86 1.79 -3.70
C ALA A 112 7.31 1.66 -2.25
N VAL A 113 8.42 0.93 -2.08
CA VAL A 113 9.07 0.67 -0.80
C VAL A 113 10.46 1.29 -0.87
N HIS A 114 10.79 2.13 0.11
CA HIS A 114 12.08 2.82 0.26
C HIS A 114 12.68 2.51 1.62
#